data_AF-K0S739-F1
#
_entry.id   AF-K0S739-F1
#
_cell.length_a   1.000
_cell.length_b   1.000
_cell.length_c   1.000
_cell.angle_alpha   90.00
_cell.angle_beta   90.00
_cell.angle_gamma   90.00
#
_symmetry.space_group_name_H-M   'P 1'
#
loop_
_entity.id
_entity.type
_entity.pdbx_description
1 polymer ?
#
loop_
_entity_poly.entity_id
_entity_poly.type
_entity_poly.pdbx_seq_one_letter_code
_entity_poly.pdbx_strand_id
1 'polypeptide(L)'
;MSGRKRKHDPQSDGVFLYEGGEVAEDLKSDITRIRVGPQVKDIPIKAFQGCTNLVEVQFDEGMLRVIGDRAFRDCIALQQVAIPSSVTKVGSYAFYGCRNLIKLQFNEGLDIIGKCAYHGCQALQQ
;
A
#
# COMPACT_ATOMS: atom_id res chain seq x y z
N MET A 1 -18.64 -12.74 13.59
CA MET A 1 -17.97 -14.05 13.78
C MET A 1 -16.51 -13.88 13.42
N SER A 2 -15.64 -14.03 14.44
CA SER A 2 -14.19 -14.29 14.41
C SER A 2 -13.32 -13.59 13.35
N GLY A 3 -13.02 -12.31 13.58
CA GLY A 3 -11.81 -11.69 13.04
C GLY A 3 -10.63 -12.11 13.91
N ARG A 4 -9.88 -13.13 13.48
CA ARG A 4 -8.66 -13.58 14.17
C ARG A 4 -7.67 -12.41 14.21
N LYS A 5 -7.49 -11.79 15.39
CA LYS A 5 -6.28 -11.02 15.72
C LYS A 5 -5.09 -11.97 15.51
N ARG A 6 -4.38 -11.82 14.39
CA ARG A 6 -3.18 -12.62 14.13
C ARG A 6 -2.00 -12.01 14.87
N LYS A 7 -1.28 -12.95 15.49
CA LYS A 7 -0.33 -12.76 16.58
C LYS A 7 0.89 -11.99 16.10
N HIS A 8 1.31 -11.04 16.92
CA HIS A 8 2.66 -10.49 16.90
C HIS A 8 3.64 -11.68 17.10
N ASP A 9 4.44 -11.95 16.09
CA ASP A 9 5.54 -12.92 16.19
C ASP A 9 6.78 -12.17 16.74
N PRO A 10 7.44 -12.59 17.82
CA PRO A 10 8.49 -11.80 18.48
C PRO A 10 9.84 -11.84 17.75
N GLN A 11 9.94 -12.52 16.60
CA GLN A 11 11.16 -12.66 15.80
C GLN A 11 11.06 -12.04 14.38
N SER A 12 9.95 -11.37 14.03
CA SER A 12 9.77 -10.78 12.71
C SER A 12 10.06 -9.28 12.73
N ASP A 13 10.66 -8.76 11.65
CA ASP A 13 11.16 -7.38 11.48
C ASP A 13 10.08 -6.26 11.49
N GLY A 14 9.01 -6.41 12.27
CA GLY A 14 7.90 -5.45 12.34
C GLY A 14 7.02 -5.42 11.08
N VAL A 15 7.11 -6.44 10.23
CA VAL A 15 6.39 -6.50 8.95
C VAL A 15 5.01 -7.13 9.13
N PHE A 16 3.97 -6.36 8.81
CA PHE A 16 2.58 -6.83 8.81
C PHE A 16 2.25 -7.54 7.50
N LEU A 17 1.89 -8.83 7.56
CA LEU A 17 1.41 -9.58 6.40
C LEU A 17 -0.03 -9.18 6.08
N TYR A 18 -0.22 -8.55 4.92
CA TYR A 18 -1.54 -8.16 4.41
C TYR A 18 -2.10 -9.22 3.46
N GLU A 19 -3.26 -9.76 3.82
CA GLU A 19 -3.94 -10.81 3.05
C GLU A 19 -5.29 -10.37 2.45
N GLY A 20 -5.63 -9.08 2.54
CA GLY A 20 -6.86 -8.51 1.98
C GLY A 20 -7.70 -7.73 3.01
N GLY A 21 -8.68 -6.98 2.49
CA GLY A 21 -9.62 -6.18 3.28
C GLY A 21 -9.11 -4.78 3.65
N GLU A 22 -9.86 -4.08 4.49
CA GLU A 22 -9.44 -2.79 5.04
C GLU A 22 -8.70 -3.00 6.36
N VAL A 23 -7.67 -2.19 6.63
CA VAL A 23 -6.98 -2.19 7.91
C VAL A 23 -7.84 -1.46 8.95
N ALA A 24 -8.04 -2.10 10.11
CA ALA A 24 -8.77 -1.51 11.23
C ALA A 24 -8.07 -0.22 11.72
N GLU A 25 -8.86 0.81 12.05
CA GLU A 25 -8.35 2.15 12.41
C GLU A 25 -7.35 2.14 13.57
N ASP A 26 -7.56 1.27 14.55
CA ASP A 26 -6.69 1.09 15.73
C ASP A 26 -5.31 0.52 15.37
N LEU A 27 -5.16 -0.13 14.22
CA LEU A 27 -3.89 -0.71 13.76
C LEU A 27 -3.10 0.25 12.84
N LYS A 28 -3.74 1.30 12.31
CA LYS A 28 -3.12 2.18 11.31
C LYS A 28 -1.91 2.96 11.84
N SER A 29 -1.89 3.27 13.13
CA SER A 29 -0.74 3.91 13.79
C SER A 29 0.42 2.95 14.05
N ASP A 30 0.16 1.64 14.11
CA ASP A 30 1.15 0.65 14.53
C ASP A 30 1.86 0.01 13.32
N ILE A 31 1.23 0.06 12.15
CA ILE A 31 1.79 -0.47 10.92
C ILE A 31 2.92 0.43 10.41
N THR A 32 4.13 -0.12 10.40
CA THR A 32 5.33 0.53 9.87
C THR A 32 5.81 -0.08 8.56
N ARG A 33 5.57 -1.37 8.35
CA ARG A 33 5.93 -2.08 7.12
C ARG A 33 4.83 -3.09 6.79
N ILE A 34 4.50 -3.24 5.52
CA ILE A 34 3.59 -4.29 5.07
C ILE A 34 4.23 -5.16 4.00
N ARG A 35 3.85 -6.43 4.00
CA ARG A 35 4.08 -7.37 2.91
C ARG A 35 2.74 -7.83 2.38
N VAL A 36 2.43 -7.50 1.13
CA VAL A 36 1.21 -7.93 0.45
C VAL A 36 1.40 -9.36 -0.02
N GLY A 37 0.60 -10.28 0.51
CA GLY A 37 0.72 -11.70 0.22
C GLY A 37 0.33 -12.06 -1.24
N PRO A 38 0.81 -13.19 -1.76
CA PRO A 38 0.67 -13.53 -3.19
C PRO A 38 -0.78 -13.83 -3.62
N GLN A 39 -1.65 -14.13 -2.66
CA GLN A 39 -3.07 -14.44 -2.88
C GLN A 39 -3.95 -13.18 -3.00
N VAL A 40 -3.42 -12.00 -2.65
CA VAL A 40 -4.17 -10.74 -2.70
C VAL A 40 -4.43 -10.37 -4.16
N LYS A 41 -5.70 -10.21 -4.53
CA LYS A 41 -6.11 -9.81 -5.89
C LYS A 41 -6.26 -8.30 -6.04
N ASP A 42 -6.64 -7.63 -4.96
CA ASP A 42 -6.84 -6.19 -4.92
C ASP A 42 -6.50 -5.63 -3.54
N ILE A 43 -6.00 -4.39 -3.53
CA ILE A 43 -5.97 -3.55 -2.35
C ILE A 43 -7.19 -2.64 -2.46
N PRO A 44 -8.21 -2.79 -1.57
CA PRO A 44 -9.47 -2.10 -1.72
C PRO A 44 -9.33 -0.60 -1.44
N ILE A 45 -10.43 0.12 -1.71
CA ILE A 45 -10.55 1.54 -1.41
C ILE A 45 -10.14 1.82 0.04
N LYS A 46 -9.24 2.79 0.24
CA LYS A 46 -8.76 3.26 1.55
C LYS A 46 -8.07 2.23 2.46
N ALA A 47 -7.69 1.05 1.95
CA ALA A 47 -7.18 -0.04 2.79
C ALA A 47 -6.13 0.37 3.82
N PHE A 48 -5.19 1.25 3.44
CA PHE A 48 -4.13 1.81 4.29
C PHE A 48 -4.21 3.34 4.38
N GLN A 49 -5.36 3.96 4.09
CA GLN A 49 -5.49 5.41 4.17
C GLN A 49 -5.16 5.87 5.58
N GLY A 50 -4.21 6.80 5.71
CA GLY A 50 -3.81 7.38 6.98
C GLY A 50 -2.87 6.50 7.82
N CYS A 51 -2.32 5.42 7.27
CA CYS A 51 -1.21 4.70 7.91
C CYS A 51 0.05 5.59 7.88
N THR A 52 0.11 6.58 8.77
CA THR A 52 1.11 7.66 8.76
C THR A 52 2.51 7.18 9.10
N ASN A 53 2.63 6.06 9.81
CA ASN A 53 3.89 5.42 10.17
C ASN A 53 4.35 4.36 9.16
N LEU A 54 3.55 4.07 8.12
CA LEU A 54 3.92 3.09 7.08
C LEU A 54 5.08 3.63 6.24
N VAL A 55 6.25 3.01 6.36
CA VAL A 55 7.50 3.37 5.68
C VAL A 55 7.69 2.57 4.39
N GLU A 56 7.24 1.31 4.38
CA GLU A 56 7.58 0.35 3.34
C GLU A 56 6.41 -0.56 2.96
N VAL A 57 6.22 -0.75 1.66
CA VAL A 57 5.26 -1.70 1.08
C VAL A 57 6.03 -2.68 0.19
N GLN A 58 6.02 -3.95 0.57
CA GLN A 58 6.57 -5.04 -0.23
C GLN A 58 5.42 -5.82 -0.86
N PHE A 59 5.61 -6.25 -2.10
CA PHE A 59 4.65 -7.11 -2.81
C PHE A 59 5.31 -8.46 -3.08
N ASP A 60 4.67 -9.54 -2.64
CA ASP A 60 5.01 -10.85 -3.16
C ASP A 60 4.52 -10.95 -4.61
N GLU A 61 5.35 -11.51 -5.49
CA GLU A 61 4.92 -11.81 -6.85
C GLU A 61 3.65 -12.66 -6.80
N GLY A 62 2.58 -12.16 -7.40
CA GLY A 62 1.25 -12.72 -7.15
C GLY A 62 0.14 -12.09 -7.96
N MET A 63 -1.09 -12.38 -7.54
CA MET A 63 -2.31 -12.11 -8.30
C MET A 63 -2.81 -10.66 -8.23
N LEU A 64 -2.05 -9.75 -7.61
CA LEU A 64 -2.51 -8.37 -7.39
C LEU A 64 -2.75 -7.66 -8.72
N ARG A 65 -3.99 -7.26 -9.00
CA ARG A 65 -4.38 -6.58 -10.24
C ARG A 65 -4.65 -5.09 -10.04
N VAL A 66 -5.17 -4.73 -8.86
CA VAL A 66 -5.72 -3.39 -8.61
C VAL A 66 -5.23 -2.85 -7.27
N ILE A 67 -4.70 -1.63 -7.31
CA ILE A 67 -4.56 -0.78 -6.12
C ILE A 67 -5.70 0.22 -6.15
N GLY A 68 -6.58 0.16 -5.16
CA GLY A 68 -7.83 0.91 -5.12
C GLY A 68 -7.66 2.40 -4.88
N ASP A 69 -8.78 3.13 -5.02
CA ASP A 69 -8.83 4.56 -4.75
C ASP A 69 -8.39 4.86 -3.31
N ARG A 70 -7.52 5.87 -3.15
CA ARG A 70 -7.01 6.30 -1.83
C ARG A 70 -6.34 5.19 -1.00
N ALA A 71 -5.94 4.06 -1.61
CA ALA A 71 -5.44 2.89 -0.89
C ALA A 71 -4.31 3.21 0.11
N PHE A 72 -3.39 4.11 -0.25
CA PHE A 72 -2.27 4.58 0.56
C PHE A 72 -2.31 6.10 0.77
N ARG A 73 -3.49 6.71 0.67
CA ARG A 73 -3.62 8.17 0.82
C ARG A 73 -3.14 8.59 2.20
N ASP A 74 -2.35 9.67 2.25
CA ASP A 74 -1.79 10.28 3.45
C ASP A 74 -0.87 9.32 4.26
N CYS A 75 -0.28 8.29 3.61
CA CYS A 75 0.85 7.52 4.16
C CYS A 75 2.13 8.35 4.12
N ILE A 76 2.22 9.34 5.02
CA ILE A 76 3.26 10.38 4.96
C ILE A 76 4.69 9.86 5.14
N ALA A 77 4.90 8.72 5.80
CA ALA A 77 6.21 8.11 6.00
C ALA A 77 6.65 7.20 4.86
N LEU A 78 5.77 6.86 3.91
CA LEU A 78 6.04 5.90 2.86
C LEU A 78 7.10 6.44 1.91
N GLN A 79 8.21 5.70 1.75
CA GLN A 79 9.38 6.21 1.02
C GLN A 79 9.50 5.67 -0.39
N GLN A 80 9.18 4.40 -0.59
CA GLN A 80 9.38 3.72 -1.86
C GLN A 80 8.26 2.73 -2.12
N VAL A 81 7.80 2.67 -3.37
CA VAL A 81 6.83 1.68 -3.85
C VAL A 81 7.25 1.23 -5.25
N ALA A 82 7.46 -0.07 -5.42
CA ALA A 82 7.61 -0.71 -6.72
C ALA A 82 6.31 -1.45 -7.03
N ILE A 83 5.56 -0.97 -8.02
CA ILE A 83 4.29 -1.59 -8.41
C ILE A 83 4.60 -2.91 -9.13
N PRO A 84 4.08 -4.06 -8.66
CA PRO A 84 4.37 -5.36 -9.28
C PRO A 84 3.79 -5.44 -10.69
N SER A 85 4.41 -6.25 -11.56
CA SER A 85 4.06 -6.38 -12.98
C SER A 85 2.64 -6.87 -13.26
N SER A 86 1.98 -7.50 -12.30
CA SER A 86 0.60 -7.97 -12.42
C SER A 86 -0.45 -6.88 -12.25
N VAL A 87 -0.08 -5.73 -11.69
CA VAL A 87 -1.00 -4.61 -11.44
C VAL A 87 -1.27 -3.86 -12.75
N THR A 88 -2.55 -3.86 -13.15
CA THR A 88 -3.01 -3.16 -14.35
C THR A 88 -3.72 -1.85 -14.03
N LYS A 89 -4.04 -1.58 -12.76
CA LYS A 89 -4.74 -0.35 -12.35
C LYS A 89 -4.25 0.18 -10.99
N VAL A 90 -3.97 1.48 -10.96
CA VAL A 90 -3.81 2.30 -9.76
C VAL A 90 -4.96 3.30 -9.70
N GLY A 91 -5.71 3.30 -8.59
CA GLY A 91 -6.90 4.11 -8.39
C GLY A 91 -6.65 5.60 -8.23
N SER A 92 -7.73 6.37 -8.22
CA SER A 92 -7.66 7.81 -8.00
C SER A 92 -7.15 8.11 -6.59
N TYR A 93 -6.24 9.08 -6.48
CA TYR A 93 -5.64 9.47 -5.20
C TYR A 93 -4.92 8.34 -4.44
N ALA A 94 -4.55 7.23 -5.09
CA ALA A 94 -4.03 6.02 -4.42
C ALA A 94 -2.85 6.30 -3.47
N PHE A 95 -1.92 7.15 -3.87
CA PHE A 95 -0.75 7.62 -3.11
C PHE A 95 -0.82 9.13 -2.84
N TYR A 96 -2.01 9.73 -2.85
CA TYR A 96 -2.15 11.17 -2.63
C TYR A 96 -1.59 11.57 -1.26
N GLY A 97 -0.76 12.60 -1.22
CA GLY A 97 -0.23 13.13 0.04
C GLY A 97 0.84 12.25 0.70
N CYS A 98 1.39 11.25 0.02
CA CYS A 98 2.58 10.51 0.49
C CYS A 98 3.83 11.40 0.38
N ARG A 99 3.95 12.37 1.28
CA ARG A 99 4.93 13.47 1.18
C ARG A 99 6.39 13.01 1.11
N ASN A 100 6.73 11.90 1.77
CA ASN A 100 8.08 11.33 1.77
C ASN A 100 8.31 10.26 0.69
N LEU A 101 7.36 10.04 -0.23
CA LEU A 101 7.52 9.06 -1.30
C LEU A 101 8.54 9.58 -2.30
N ILE A 102 9.77 9.09 -2.20
CA ILE A 102 10.90 9.48 -3.05
C ILE A 102 10.88 8.72 -4.37
N LYS A 103 10.41 7.46 -4.35
CA LYS A 103 10.45 6.57 -5.50
C LYS A 103 9.12 5.83 -5.68
N LEU A 104 8.47 6.03 -6.83
CA LEU A 104 7.30 5.28 -7.25
C LEU A 104 7.56 4.69 -8.64
N GLN A 105 7.82 3.39 -8.71
CA GLN A 105 8.08 2.71 -9.97
C GLN A 105 6.81 2.05 -10.49
N PHE A 106 6.33 2.50 -11.65
CA PHE A 106 5.26 1.83 -12.38
C PHE A 106 5.82 0.66 -13.18
N ASN A 107 5.00 -0.38 -13.36
CA ASN A 107 5.33 -1.49 -14.25
C ASN A 107 4.85 -1.20 -15.69
N GLU A 108 5.39 -1.94 -16.66
CA GLU A 108 5.05 -1.79 -18.09
C GLU A 108 3.63 -2.23 -18.44
N GLY A 109 3.01 -3.10 -17.65
CA GLY A 109 1.64 -3.59 -17.82
C GLY A 109 0.55 -2.71 -17.20
N LEU A 110 0.92 -1.53 -16.70
CA LEU A 110 -0.01 -0.62 -16.04
C LEU A 110 -0.83 0.15 -17.09
N ASP A 111 -2.13 -0.14 -17.16
CA ASP A 111 -3.06 0.45 -18.13
C ASP A 111 -3.72 1.73 -17.60
N ILE A 112 -4.11 1.73 -16.31
CA ILE A 112 -4.88 2.83 -15.73
C ILE A 112 -4.14 3.43 -14.54
N ILE A 113 -3.87 4.74 -14.63
CA ILE A 113 -3.46 5.58 -13.50
C ILE A 113 -4.58 6.57 -13.20
N GLY A 114 -5.18 6.46 -12.02
CA GLY A 114 -6.29 7.29 -11.59
C GLY A 114 -5.90 8.77 -11.41
N LYS A 115 -6.92 9.62 -11.42
CA LYS A 115 -6.73 11.07 -11.26
C LYS A 115 -6.00 11.37 -9.94
N CYS A 116 -4.98 12.21 -10.03
CA CYS A 116 -4.16 12.64 -8.88
C CYS A 116 -3.56 11.47 -8.08
N ALA A 117 -3.31 10.30 -8.71
CA ALA A 117 -2.86 9.09 -8.02
C ALA A 117 -1.64 9.31 -7.10
N TYR A 118 -0.70 10.19 -7.47
CA TYR A 118 0.48 10.51 -6.68
C TYR A 118 0.64 12.03 -6.49
N HIS A 119 -0.46 12.80 -6.55
CA HIS A 119 -0.41 14.23 -6.30
C HIS A 119 -0.09 14.52 -4.83
N GLY A 120 0.74 15.53 -4.57
CA GLY A 120 1.19 15.83 -3.21
C GLY A 120 2.33 14.93 -2.69
N CYS A 121 2.85 14.01 -3.51
CA CYS A 121 4.12 13.34 -3.24
C CYS A 121 5.29 14.31 -3.47
N GLN A 122 5.56 15.16 -2.48
CA GLN A 122 6.50 16.29 -2.60
C GLN A 122 7.96 15.86 -2.80
N ALA A 123 8.34 14.69 -2.26
CA ALA A 123 9.70 14.15 -2.38
C ALA A 123 9.93 13.31 -3.65
N LEU A 124 8.89 13.09 -4.47
CA LEU A 124 8.98 12.17 -5.60
C LEU A 124 9.93 12.74 -6.67
N GLN A 125 11.06 12.06 -6.86
CA GLN A 125 12.03 12.40 -7.89
C GLN A 125 11.55 11.75 -9.20
N GLN A 126 11.31 12.58 -10.23
CA GLN A 126 10.93 12.14 -11.58
C GLN A 126 12.17 11.92 -12.45
#